data_AF-A0A7W5V1R0-F1
#
_entry.id   AF-A0A7W5V1R0-F1
#
_cell.length_a   1.000
_cell.length_b   1.000
_cell.length_c   1.000
_cell.angle_alpha   90.00
_cell.angle_beta   90.00
_cell.angle_gamma   90.00
#
_symmetry.space_group_name_H-M   'P 1'
#
loop_
_entity.id
_entity.type
_entity.pdbx_description
1 polymer ?
#
loop_
_entity_poly.entity_id
_entity_poly.type
_entity_poly.pdbx_seq_one_letter_code
_entity_poly.pdbx_strand_id
1 'polypeptide(L)'
;MRAQAGGPATTVRLATARNRGTDWRSATWSMTGLHREADGTYAGRIPLPPDENLAWYVEVQSGDPADPGFVSNAVKIEPACPPGE
;
A
#
# COMPACT_ATOMS: atom_id res chain seq x y z
N MET A 1 -25.72 15.33 7.74
CA MET A 1 -24.36 14.88 8.07
C MET A 1 -23.42 15.46 7.03
N ARG A 2 -22.62 16.48 7.38
CA ARG A 2 -21.57 16.97 6.48
C ARG A 2 -20.36 16.06 6.70
N ALA A 3 -19.81 15.48 5.64
CA ALA A 3 -18.50 14.85 5.68
C ALA A 3 -17.53 15.92 6.18
N GLN A 4 -17.01 15.74 7.39
CA GLN A 4 -15.95 16.57 7.92
C GLN A 4 -14.76 16.31 6.99
N ALA A 5 -14.38 17.32 6.22
CA ALA A 5 -13.19 17.25 5.40
C ALA A 5 -12.01 17.07 6.36
N GLY A 6 -11.56 15.83 6.51
CA GLY A 6 -10.34 15.52 7.25
C GLY A 6 -9.25 16.45 6.73
N GLY A 7 -8.46 17.01 7.65
CA GLY A 7 -7.34 17.88 7.29
C GLY A 7 -6.42 17.22 6.26
N PRO A 8 -5.56 17.99 5.57
CA PRO A 8 -4.66 17.42 4.57
C PRO A 8 -3.87 16.27 5.18
N ALA A 9 -3.78 15.15 4.45
CA ALA A 9 -2.94 14.02 4.85
C ALA A 9 -1.51 14.54 5.09
N THR A 10 -0.97 14.28 6.27
CA THR A 10 0.39 14.72 6.63
C THR A 10 1.44 13.71 6.21
N THR A 11 1.07 12.45 6.05
CA THR A 11 1.97 11.40 5.58
C THR A 11 1.19 10.32 4.85
N VAL A 12 1.68 9.91 3.68
CA VAL A 12 1.18 8.77 2.93
C VAL A 12 2.32 7.78 2.73
N ARG A 13 2.10 6.51 3.04
CA ARG A 13 3.10 5.45 2.90
C ARG A 13 2.52 4.25 2.16
N LEU A 14 3.34 3.64 1.32
CA LEU A 14 3.07 2.38 0.66
C LEU A 14 3.81 1.27 1.40
N ALA A 15 3.04 0.34 1.97
CA ALA A 15 3.56 -0.86 2.58
C ALA A 15 3.59 -1.98 1.55
N THR A 16 4.68 -2.73 1.48
CA THR A 16 4.81 -3.87 0.57
C THR A 16 5.45 -5.06 1.28
N ALA A 17 4.98 -6.26 0.96
CA ALA A 17 5.60 -7.51 1.35
C ALA A 17 5.63 -8.45 0.16
N ARG A 18 6.73 -9.20 0.01
CA ARG A 18 6.93 -10.15 -1.09
C ARG A 18 7.11 -11.56 -0.56
N ASN A 19 6.64 -12.54 -1.33
CA ASN A 19 6.74 -13.93 -0.96
C ASN A 19 6.80 -14.85 -2.19
N ARG A 20 7.72 -15.81 -2.22
CA ARG A 20 7.79 -16.84 -3.28
C ARG A 20 6.90 -18.06 -3.01
N GLY A 21 6.36 -18.18 -1.80
CA GLY A 21 5.45 -19.25 -1.41
C GLY A 21 4.06 -18.76 -1.02
N THR A 22 3.30 -19.63 -0.36
CA THR A 22 1.94 -19.33 0.11
C THR A 22 1.88 -18.97 1.60
N ASP A 23 2.96 -19.16 2.35
CA ASP A 23 3.04 -18.83 3.78
C ASP A 23 3.46 -17.38 4.00
N TRP A 24 2.51 -16.53 4.37
CA TRP A 24 2.72 -15.09 4.58
C TRP A 24 3.18 -14.73 5.99
N ARG A 25 3.21 -15.68 6.94
CA ARG A 25 3.53 -15.38 8.35
C ARG A 25 4.97 -14.87 8.53
N SER A 26 5.87 -15.24 7.63
CA SER A 26 7.27 -14.80 7.63
C SER A 26 7.57 -13.65 6.65
N ALA A 27 6.54 -13.06 6.04
CA ALA A 27 6.75 -12.01 5.05
C ALA A 27 7.22 -10.71 5.73
N THR A 28 8.39 -10.21 5.29
CA THR A 28 8.92 -8.94 5.78
C THR A 28 8.26 -7.78 5.05
N TRP A 29 7.69 -6.85 5.83
CA TRP A 29 7.09 -5.64 5.31
C TRP A 29 8.11 -4.52 5.17
N SER A 30 8.03 -3.80 4.06
CA SER A 30 8.82 -2.60 3.77
C SER A 30 7.89 -1.41 3.56
N MET A 31 8.24 -0.26 4.15
CA MET A 31 7.45 0.97 4.09
C MET A 31 8.16 2.02 3.25
N THR A 32 7.48 2.56 2.24
CA THR A 32 8.01 3.62 1.37
C THR A 32 7.11 4.84 1.44
N GLY A 33 7.67 6.01 1.74
CA GLY A 33 6.91 7.26 1.70
C GLY A 33 6.46 7.61 0.28
N LEU A 34 5.21 8.03 0.11
CA LEU A 34 4.71 8.55 -1.16
C LEU A 34 4.75 10.08 -1.14
N HIS A 35 5.19 10.66 -2.26
CA HIS A 35 5.17 12.10 -2.44
C HIS A 35 3.85 12.51 -3.08
N ARG A 36 3.35 13.69 -2.68
CA ARG A 36 2.18 14.30 -3.29
C ARG A 36 2.58 14.94 -4.60
N GLU A 37 1.89 14.58 -5.67
CA GLU A 37 2.06 15.14 -7.01
C GLU A 37 1.38 16.52 -7.12
N ALA A 38 1.68 17.26 -8.18
CA ALA A 38 1.15 18.61 -8.40
C ALA A 38 -0.39 18.65 -8.52
N ASP A 39 -1.00 17.58 -9.02
CA ASP A 39 -2.45 17.41 -9.12
C ASP A 39 -3.11 16.97 -7.80
N GLY A 40 -2.31 16.77 -6.75
CA GLY A 40 -2.75 16.37 -5.43
C GLY A 40 -2.89 14.86 -5.22
N THR A 41 -2.56 14.03 -6.21
CA THR A 41 -2.49 12.57 -6.08
C THR A 41 -1.23 12.11 -5.37
N TYR A 42 -1.20 10.83 -4.96
CA TYR A 42 -0.01 10.16 -4.44
C TYR A 42 0.25 8.93 -5.30
N ALA A 43 1.47 8.79 -5.83
CA ALA A 43 1.82 7.69 -6.72
C ALA A 43 3.07 6.94 -6.23
N GLY A 44 3.06 5.62 -6.40
CA GLY A 44 4.19 4.74 -6.13
C GLY A 44 4.32 3.68 -7.21
N ARG A 45 5.55 3.27 -7.53
CA ARG A 45 5.83 2.17 -8.46
C ARG A 45 6.49 1.02 -7.70
N ILE A 46 5.91 -0.17 -7.81
CA ILE A 46 6.45 -1.39 -7.22
C ILE A 46 6.88 -2.31 -8.35
N PRO A 47 8.15 -2.73 -8.44
CA PRO A 47 8.52 -3.79 -9.35
C PRO A 47 7.90 -5.12 -8.88
N LEU A 48 7.28 -5.84 -9.81
CA LEU A 48 6.67 -7.16 -9.59
C LEU A 48 7.46 -8.22 -10.36
N PRO A 49 8.38 -8.95 -9.70
CA PRO A 49 9.07 -10.07 -10.30
C PRO A 49 8.09 -11.21 -10.65
N PRO A 50 8.31 -11.97 -11.74
CA PRO A 50 7.39 -13.00 -12.19
C PRO A 50 7.21 -14.17 -11.21
N ASP A 51 8.19 -14.42 -10.34
CA ASP A 51 8.18 -15.56 -9.40
C ASP A 51 7.83 -15.15 -7.95
N GLU A 52 7.29 -13.94 -7.75
CA GLU A 52 7.00 -13.40 -6.42
C GLU A 52 5.55 -12.94 -6.30
N ASN A 53 4.87 -13.42 -5.26
CA ASN A 53 3.62 -12.85 -4.80
C ASN A 53 3.88 -11.50 -4.13
N LEU A 54 2.96 -10.56 -4.29
CA LEU A 54 3.03 -9.22 -3.70
C LEU A 54 1.78 -8.97 -2.85
N ALA A 55 1.97 -8.58 -1.60
CA ALA A 55 0.94 -7.94 -0.79
C ALA A 55 1.30 -6.47 -0.60
N TRP A 56 0.32 -5.59 -0.66
CA TRP A 56 0.53 -4.16 -0.43
C TRP A 56 -0.68 -3.50 0.22
N TYR A 57 -0.44 -2.42 0.95
CA TYR A 57 -1.48 -1.52 1.45
C TYR A 57 -0.98 -0.07 1.52
N VAL A 58 -1.89 0.90 1.63
CA VAL A 58 -1.53 2.31 1.79
C VAL A 58 -1.95 2.81 3.17
N GLU A 59 -0.99 3.39 3.89
CA GLU A 59 -1.18 4.09 5.16
C GLU A 59 -1.34 5.58 4.88
N VAL A 60 -2.45 6.17 5.33
CA VAL A 60 -2.69 7.62 5.26
C VAL A 60 -2.85 8.15 6.66
N GLN A 61 -1.91 8.97 7.10
CA GLN A 61 -1.99 9.69 8.36
C GLN A 61 -2.57 11.08 8.10
N SER A 62 -3.69 11.41 8.75
CA SER A 62 -4.18 12.78 8.81
C SER A 62 -3.38 13.56 9.87
N GLY A 63 -3.27 14.87 9.68
CA GLY A 63 -2.58 15.75 10.63
C GLY A 63 -3.38 16.06 11.90
N ASP A 64 -4.59 15.53 12.03
CA ASP A 64 -5.45 15.76 13.19
C ASP A 64 -5.12 14.73 14.29
N PRO A 65 -4.64 15.13 15.46
CA PRO A 65 -4.37 14.22 16.58
C PRO A 65 -5.61 13.44 17.05
N ALA A 66 -6.82 13.90 16.71
CA ALA A 66 -8.08 13.24 17.04
C ALA A 66 -8.51 12.18 16.02
N ASP A 67 -7.81 12.06 14.88
CA ASP A 67 -8.12 11.12 13.80
C ASP A 67 -6.88 10.30 13.43
N PRO A 68 -6.51 9.29 14.25
CA PRO A 68 -5.29 8.51 14.06
C PRO A 68 -5.41 7.58 12.85
N GLY A 69 -5.17 8.13 11.66
CA GLY A 69 -4.75 7.46 10.43
C GLY A 69 -5.58 6.27 9.94
N PHE A 70 -6.26 6.42 8.81
CA PHE A 70 -6.93 5.32 8.13
C PHE A 70 -5.90 4.44 7.39
N VAL A 71 -6.00 3.12 7.57
CA VAL A 71 -5.35 2.13 6.69
C VAL A 71 -6.31 1.83 5.55
N SER A 72 -5.95 2.20 4.32
CA SER A 72 -6.76 1.85 3.15
C SER A 72 -6.18 0.62 2.45
N ASN A 73 -6.96 -0.46 2.48
CA ASN A 73 -6.94 -1.67 1.65
C ASN A 73 -5.60 -2.43 1.51
N ALA A 74 -5.58 -3.67 2.01
CA ALA A 74 -4.57 -4.66 1.65
C ALA A 74 -5.01 -5.40 0.37
N VAL A 75 -4.21 -5.35 -0.68
CA VAL A 75 -4.43 -6.10 -1.92
C VAL A 75 -3.30 -7.11 -2.08
N LYS A 76 -3.69 -8.38 -2.31
CA LYS A 76 -2.78 -9.47 -2.66
C LYS A 76 -2.80 -9.65 -4.18
N ILE A 77 -1.63 -9.69 -4.79
CA ILE A 77 -1.41 -10.01 -6.19
C ILE A 77 -0.58 -11.29 -6.24
N GLU A 78 -1.16 -12.33 -6.82
CA GLU A 78 -0.46 -13.58 -7.11
C GLU A 78 0.09 -13.51 -8.55
N PRO A 79 1.27 -14.06 -8.85
CA PRO A 79 1.73 -14.20 -10.23
C PRO A 79 0.67 -14.92 -11.04
N ALA A 80 0.47 -14.48 -12.29
CA ALA A 80 -0.29 -15.27 -13.23
C ALA A 80 0.37 -16.65 -13.34
N CYS A 81 -0.38 -17.71 -13.07
CA CYS A 81 0.05 -19.06 -13.39
C CYS A 81 0.48 -19.06 -14.88
N PRO A 82 1.72 -19.47 -15.23
CA PRO A 82 2.06 -19.59 -16.64
C PRO A 82 1.04 -20.53 -17.29
N PRO A 83 0.56 -20.24 -18.53
CA PRO A 83 -0.31 -21.18 -19.22
C PRO A 83 0.43 -22.51 -19.30
N GLY A 84 -0.18 -23.57 -18.75
CA GLY A 84 0.42 -24.89 -18.68
C GLY A 84 0.90 -25.38 -20.05
N GLU A 85 2.07 -25.99 -20.05
CA GLU A 85 2.64 -26.77 -21.17
C GLU A 85 1.73 -27.93 -21.60
#